data_AF-A0A0A9DPD8-F1
#
_entry.id   AF-A0A0A9DPD8-F1
#
_cell.length_a   1.000
_cell.length_b   1.000
_cell.length_c   1.000
_cell.angle_alpha   90.00
_cell.angle_beta   90.00
_cell.angle_gamma   90.00
#
_symmetry.space_group_name_H-M   'P 1'
#
loop_
_entity.id
_entity.type
_entity.pdbx_description
1 polymer ?
#
loop_
_entity_poly.entity_id
_entity_poly.type
_entity_poly.pdbx_seq_one_letter_code
_entity_poly.pdbx_strand_id
1 'polypeptide(L)'
;MARGMREGWTGSCAVAGGRMYIVAEYGEWRLKRYDEARDEWGLVAGSGVPPEVRRPHVVTGEVGEIAGGRRRIYVVGAGLDVAVGTVAAASPGVEEEMVEWEVVKGPAEFAGLAPCNAQVLYA
;
A
#
# COMPACT_ATOMS: atom_id res chain seq x y z
N MET A 1 -5.38 -8.27 19.57
CA MET A 1 -4.37 -7.47 18.85
C MET A 1 -3.24 -7.14 19.80
N ALA A 2 -2.01 -7.32 19.34
CA ALA A 2 -0.81 -6.91 20.06
C ALA A 2 -0.82 -5.38 20.31
N ARG A 3 0.07 -4.90 21.18
CA ARG A 3 -0.01 -3.51 21.65
C ARG A 3 0.42 -2.55 20.54
N GLY A 4 1.50 -2.85 19.85
CA GLY A 4 2.03 -2.00 18.78
C GLY A 4 1.15 -1.97 17.53
N MET A 5 0.41 -3.05 17.24
CA MET A 5 -0.60 -3.02 16.16
C MET A 5 -1.58 -1.84 16.27
N ARG A 6 -1.87 -1.37 17.49
CA ARG A 6 -2.82 -0.27 17.75
C ARG A 6 -2.33 1.09 17.25
N GLU A 7 -1.01 1.27 17.13
CA GLU A 7 -0.41 2.54 16.70
C GLU A 7 -0.60 2.83 15.22
N GLY A 8 -0.80 1.78 14.41
CA GLY A 8 -1.11 1.87 12.99
C GLY A 8 -2.60 1.71 12.71
N TRP A 9 -3.50 2.09 13.62
CA TRP A 9 -4.94 1.89 13.39
C TRP A 9 -5.56 2.92 12.41
N THR A 10 -4.91 4.05 12.17
CA THR A 10 -5.44 5.13 11.31
C THR A 10 -4.92 5.02 9.88
N GLY A 11 -5.73 4.45 9.00
CA GLY A 11 -5.41 4.32 7.57
C GLY A 11 -6.05 3.09 6.92
N SER A 12 -5.76 2.91 5.63
CA SER A 12 -6.20 1.74 4.87
C SER A 12 -5.09 0.70 4.79
N CYS A 13 -5.41 -0.56 5.10
CA CYS A 13 -4.42 -1.63 5.19
C CYS A 13 -4.56 -2.67 4.09
N ALA A 14 -3.46 -3.37 3.81
CA ALA A 14 -3.43 -4.54 2.95
C ALA A 14 -2.37 -5.53 3.41
N VAL A 15 -2.55 -6.79 3.03
CA VAL A 15 -1.52 -7.82 3.14
C VAL A 15 -0.97 -8.06 1.75
N ALA A 16 0.35 -8.00 1.60
CA ALA A 16 1.05 -8.32 0.36
C ALA A 16 2.25 -9.22 0.66
N GLY A 17 2.39 -10.34 -0.05
CA GLY A 17 3.49 -11.30 0.18
C GLY A 17 3.66 -11.71 1.65
N GLY A 18 2.55 -11.93 2.35
CA GLY A 18 2.53 -12.30 3.78
C GLY A 18 2.89 -11.19 4.78
N ARG A 19 3.13 -9.95 4.32
CA ARG A 19 3.44 -8.80 5.18
C ARG A 19 2.26 -7.83 5.24
N MET A 20 2.00 -7.26 6.42
CA MET A 20 0.94 -6.28 6.62
C MET A 20 1.47 -4.85 6.41
N TYR A 21 0.74 -4.10 5.61
CA TYR A 21 1.03 -2.71 5.28
C TYR A 21 -0.15 -1.81 5.60
N ILE A 22 0.15 -0.54 5.90
CA ILE A 22 -0.86 0.52 6.00
C ILE A 22 -0.42 1.76 5.25
N VAL A 23 -1.37 2.33 4.49
CA VAL A 23 -1.27 3.70 3.97
C VAL A 23 -1.79 4.62 5.06
N ALA A 24 -0.89 5.43 5.64
CA ALA A 24 -1.22 6.32 6.74
C ALA A 24 -2.28 7.35 6.32
N GLU A 25 -3.26 7.60 7.18
CA GLU A 25 -4.30 8.60 6.91
C GLU A 25 -3.75 10.03 6.89
N TYR A 26 -2.75 10.29 7.73
CA TYR A 26 -2.05 11.57 7.90
C TYR A 26 -0.57 11.45 7.53
N GLY A 27 0.06 12.58 7.23
CA GLY A 27 1.48 12.62 6.88
C GLY A 27 1.75 12.07 5.49
N GLU A 28 1.16 12.69 4.47
CA GLU A 28 1.45 12.45 3.04
C GLU A 28 1.21 11.02 2.55
N TRP A 29 0.31 10.26 3.20
CA TRP A 29 -0.07 8.91 2.77
C TRP A 29 1.13 7.95 2.65
N ARG A 30 2.08 8.08 3.59
CA ARG A 30 3.26 7.21 3.66
C ARG A 30 2.85 5.78 3.97
N LEU A 31 3.57 4.84 3.37
CA LEU A 31 3.40 3.42 3.62
C LEU A 31 4.19 3.01 4.87
N LYS A 32 3.57 2.21 5.74
CA LYS A 32 4.21 1.57 6.89
C LYS A 32 4.04 0.06 6.81
N ARG A 33 5.04 -0.67 7.29
CA ARG A 33 5.06 -2.13 7.42
C ARG A 33 4.97 -2.50 8.89
N TYR A 34 4.12 -3.46 9.24
CA TYR A 34 4.12 -4.02 10.58
C TYR A 34 5.25 -5.07 10.72
N ASP A 35 6.05 -4.97 11.78
CA ASP A 35 7.03 -5.96 12.18
C ASP A 35 6.46 -6.80 13.31
N GLU A 36 6.08 -8.04 13.00
CA GLU A 36 5.47 -8.95 13.97
C GLU A 36 6.43 -9.37 15.09
N ALA A 37 7.74 -9.45 14.81
CA ALA A 37 8.73 -9.87 15.79
C ALA A 37 8.99 -8.78 16.84
N ARG A 38 8.92 -7.52 16.41
CA ARG A 38 9.13 -6.34 17.27
C ARG A 38 7.82 -5.74 17.82
N ASP A 39 6.66 -6.18 17.33
CA ASP A 39 5.36 -5.57 17.58
C ASP A 39 5.38 -4.06 17.36
N GLU A 40 5.86 -3.62 16.18
CA GLU A 40 5.97 -2.19 15.87
C GLU A 40 5.72 -1.89 14.38
N TRP A 41 5.46 -0.61 14.07
CA TRP A 41 5.31 -0.15 12.69
C TRP A 41 6.58 0.54 12.22
N GLY A 42 7.18 0.02 11.15
CA GLY A 42 8.28 0.66 10.44
C GLY A 42 7.80 1.46 9.23
N LEU A 43 8.43 2.60 8.96
CA LEU A 43 8.21 3.34 7.72
C LEU A 43 8.79 2.55 6.55
N VAL A 44 8.07 2.49 5.43
CA VAL A 44 8.64 2.04 4.16
C VAL A 44 9.27 3.26 3.48
N ALA A 45 10.52 3.15 3.05
CA ALA A 45 11.23 4.19 2.36
C ALA A 45 10.56 4.53 1.01
N GLY A 46 10.84 5.72 0.48
CA GLY A 46 10.17 6.25 -0.72
C GLY A 46 9.02 7.21 -0.38
N SER A 47 8.34 7.70 -1.43
CA SER A 47 7.23 8.64 -1.29
C SER A 47 5.97 7.95 -0.78
N GLY A 48 5.01 8.75 -0.32
CA GLY A 48 3.65 8.25 -0.09
C GLY A 48 2.88 8.07 -1.39
N VAL A 49 1.61 7.68 -1.27
CA VAL A 49 0.69 7.55 -2.41
C VAL A 49 0.66 8.86 -3.21
N PRO A 50 0.84 8.83 -4.54
CA PRO A 50 0.82 10.03 -5.36
C PRO A 50 -0.48 10.85 -5.20
N PRO A 51 -0.40 12.19 -5.09
CA PRO A 51 -1.57 13.05 -4.80
C PRO A 51 -2.63 13.10 -5.89
N GLU A 52 -2.28 12.67 -7.09
CA GLU A 52 -3.22 12.48 -8.21
C GLU A 52 -4.20 11.31 -7.97
N VAL A 53 -3.88 10.37 -7.07
CA VAL A 53 -4.80 9.33 -6.61
C VAL A 53 -5.60 9.87 -5.43
N ARG A 54 -6.73 10.48 -5.76
CA ARG A 54 -7.55 11.25 -4.81
C ARG A 54 -8.29 10.32 -3.84
N ARG A 55 -8.55 10.81 -2.62
CA ARG A 55 -9.38 10.13 -1.62
C ARG A 55 -10.86 10.06 -2.03
N PRO A 56 -11.65 9.09 -1.48
CA PRO A 56 -11.24 8.08 -0.50
C PRO A 56 -10.34 7.00 -1.11
N HIS A 57 -9.50 6.40 -0.29
CA HIS A 57 -8.61 5.29 -0.67
C HIS A 57 -9.18 3.96 -0.21
N VAL A 58 -9.01 2.94 -1.04
CA VAL A 58 -9.07 1.54 -0.62
C VAL A 58 -7.77 0.87 -1.03
N VAL A 59 -7.27 -0.06 -0.23
CA VAL A 59 -5.95 -0.68 -0.43
C VAL A 59 -6.11 -2.19 -0.52
N THR A 60 -5.37 -2.80 -1.43
CA THR A 60 -5.28 -4.26 -1.58
C THR A 60 -3.87 -4.67 -1.97
N GLY A 61 -3.51 -5.94 -1.81
CA GLY A 61 -2.17 -6.44 -2.10
C GLY A 61 -2.22 -7.78 -2.82
N GLU A 62 -1.14 -8.12 -3.53
CA GLU A 62 -0.99 -9.46 -4.10
C GLU A 62 -0.66 -10.47 -3.00
N VAL A 63 -1.34 -11.62 -3.02
CA VAL A 63 -1.15 -12.67 -2.00
C VAL A 63 0.30 -13.17 -1.99
N GLY A 64 0.88 -13.36 -3.18
CA GLY A 64 2.24 -13.87 -3.36
C GLY A 64 3.29 -12.77 -3.47
N GLU A 65 4.55 -13.20 -3.39
CA GLU A 65 5.68 -12.38 -3.83
C GLU A 65 5.87 -12.53 -5.34
N ILE A 66 6.37 -11.46 -5.96
CA ILE A 66 6.78 -11.40 -7.36
C ILE A 66 8.28 -11.68 -7.42
N ALA A 67 8.78 -12.05 -8.61
CA ALA A 67 10.19 -12.34 -8.84
C ALA A 67 11.13 -11.29 -8.22
N GLY A 68 12.07 -11.77 -7.41
CA GLY A 68 13.03 -10.94 -6.67
C GLY A 68 12.56 -10.48 -5.29
N GLY A 69 11.59 -11.15 -4.67
CA GLY A 69 11.09 -10.82 -3.33
C GLY A 69 10.29 -9.52 -3.28
N ARG A 70 9.78 -9.09 -4.43
CA ARG A 70 8.98 -7.87 -4.58
C ARG A 70 7.53 -8.14 -4.23
N ARG A 71 6.83 -7.13 -3.74
CA ARG A 71 5.41 -7.21 -3.37
C ARG A 71 4.68 -6.07 -4.06
N ARG A 72 3.43 -6.31 -4.47
CA ARG A 72 2.57 -5.27 -5.04
C ARG A 72 1.45 -4.91 -4.10
N ILE A 73 1.26 -3.61 -3.95
CA ILE A 73 0.17 -2.97 -3.23
C ILE A 73 -0.55 -2.07 -4.22
N TYR A 74 -1.86 -2.06 -4.18
CA TYR A 74 -2.72 -1.25 -5.02
C TYR A 74 -3.53 -0.31 -4.14
N VAL A 75 -3.44 0.99 -4.39
CA VAL A 75 -4.27 2.00 -3.75
C VAL A 75 -5.22 2.55 -4.79
N VAL A 76 -6.50 2.26 -4.63
CA VAL A 76 -7.55 2.76 -5.53
C VAL A 76 -8.16 4.02 -4.92
N GLY A 77 -8.19 5.09 -5.70
CA GLY A 77 -8.75 6.38 -5.35
C GLY A 77 -10.04 6.72 -6.11
N ALA A 78 -10.57 7.90 -5.86
CA ALA A 78 -11.72 8.45 -6.57
C ALA A 78 -11.41 8.62 -8.06
N GLY A 79 -12.37 8.25 -8.91
CA GLY A 79 -12.15 8.18 -10.36
C GLY A 79 -11.67 6.82 -10.87
N LEU A 80 -11.53 5.83 -9.97
CA LEU A 80 -10.86 4.55 -10.24
C LEU A 80 -9.38 4.71 -10.65
N ASP A 81 -8.76 5.81 -10.24
CA ASP A 81 -7.31 5.97 -10.34
C ASP A 81 -6.62 4.98 -9.39
N VAL A 82 -5.56 4.33 -9.86
CA VAL A 82 -4.84 3.31 -9.09
C VAL A 82 -3.38 3.71 -8.97
N ALA A 83 -2.88 3.82 -7.73
CA ALA A 83 -1.44 3.82 -7.48
C ALA A 83 -0.99 2.37 -7.26
N VAL A 84 -0.12 1.88 -8.14
CA VAL A 84 0.54 0.59 -8.05
C VAL A 84 1.87 0.80 -7.33
N GLY A 85 1.94 0.34 -6.09
CA GLY A 85 3.14 0.35 -5.26
C GLY A 85 3.91 -0.95 -5.42
N THR A 86 5.14 -0.87 -5.91
CA THR A 86 6.08 -2.00 -5.88
C THR A 86 7.00 -1.84 -4.67
N VAL A 87 6.87 -2.77 -3.72
CA VAL A 87 7.67 -2.80 -2.49
C VAL A 87 8.79 -3.83 -2.65
N ALA A 88 10.01 -3.45 -2.32
CA ALA A 88 11.20 -4.30 -2.36
C ALA A 88 12.12 -4.01 -1.18
N ALA A 89 13.09 -4.90 -0.91
CA ALA A 89 14.20 -4.56 -0.03
C ALA A 89 14.99 -3.38 -0.61
N ALA A 90 15.32 -2.39 0.21
CA ALA A 90 16.04 -1.18 -0.22
C ALA A 90 17.46 -1.51 -0.74
N SER A 91 18.08 -2.56 -0.20
CA SER A 91 19.32 -3.14 -0.71
C SER A 91 19.46 -4.62 -0.33
N PRO A 92 20.31 -5.39 -1.02
CA PRO A 92 20.48 -6.82 -0.71
C PRO A 92 20.94 -7.04 0.73
N GLY A 93 20.21 -7.86 1.48
CA GLY A 93 20.55 -8.21 2.88
C GLY A 93 20.11 -7.18 3.92
N VAL A 94 19.39 -6.12 3.52
CA VAL A 94 18.84 -5.11 4.44
C VAL A 94 17.34 -5.34 4.64
N GLU A 95 16.89 -5.25 5.90
CA GLU A 95 15.49 -5.43 6.32
C GLU A 95 14.57 -4.26 5.93
N GLU A 96 15.16 -3.09 5.64
CA GLU A 96 14.46 -1.88 5.19
C GLU A 96 13.86 -2.10 3.81
N GLU A 97 12.60 -1.66 3.66
CA GLU A 97 11.88 -1.75 2.39
C GLU A 97 11.72 -0.37 1.77
N MET A 98 11.65 -0.33 0.45
CA MET A 98 11.35 0.86 -0.34
C MET A 98 10.15 0.60 -1.24
N VAL A 99 9.29 1.61 -1.40
CA VAL A 99 8.17 1.60 -2.34
C VAL A 99 8.41 2.56 -3.49
N GLU A 100 8.12 2.08 -4.71
CA GLU A 100 8.02 2.88 -5.92
C GLU A 100 6.57 2.86 -6.42
N TRP A 101 6.08 4.01 -6.89
CA TRP A 101 4.69 4.17 -7.31
C TRP A 101 4.58 4.42 -8.81
N GLU A 102 3.64 3.72 -9.44
CA GLU A 102 3.13 4.01 -10.77
C GLU A 102 1.65 4.36 -10.67
N VAL A 103 1.17 5.34 -11.44
CA VAL A 103 -0.25 5.70 -11.46
C VAL A 103 -0.91 5.27 -12.75
N VAL A 104 -2.00 4.53 -12.63
CA VAL A 104 -2.89 4.15 -13.72
C VAL A 104 -4.17 4.96 -13.57
N LYS A 105 -4.48 5.80 -14.57
CA LYS A 105 -5.68 6.63 -14.54
C LYS A 105 -6.92 5.81 -14.87
N GLY A 106 -8.00 6.06 -14.13
CA GLY A 106 -9.30 5.50 -14.45
C GLY A 106 -9.94 6.17 -15.67
N PRO A 107 -10.92 5.52 -16.31
CA PRO A 107 -11.74 6.13 -17.35
C PRO A 107 -12.41 7.43 -16.89
N ALA A 108 -12.47 8.43 -17.77
CA ALA A 108 -12.99 9.77 -17.44
C ALA A 108 -14.46 9.74 -17.00
N GLU A 109 -15.24 8.79 -17.52
CA GLU A 109 -16.65 8.54 -17.20
C GLU A 109 -16.84 8.16 -15.72
N PHE A 110 -15.80 7.64 -15.08
CA PHE A 110 -15.82 7.23 -13.68
C PHE A 110 -15.25 8.26 -12.71
N ALA A 111 -14.88 9.46 -13.19
CA ALA A 111 -14.25 10.51 -12.38
C ALA A 111 -15.03 10.92 -11.11
N GLY A 112 -16.35 10.68 -11.09
CA GLY A 112 -17.24 10.93 -9.96
C GLY A 112 -17.47 9.74 -9.02
N LEU A 113 -16.92 8.56 -9.32
CA LEU A 113 -17.03 7.36 -8.48
C LEU A 113 -16.01 7.38 -7.35
N ALA A 114 -16.44 6.90 -6.19
CA ALA A 114 -15.58 6.67 -5.03
C ALA A 114 -15.48 5.16 -4.78
N PRO A 115 -14.28 4.61 -4.55
CA PRO A 115 -14.13 3.19 -4.29
C PRO A 115 -14.63 2.83 -2.88
N CYS A 116 -15.18 1.62 -2.74
CA CYS A 116 -15.59 1.05 -1.45
C CYS A 116 -14.81 -0.22 -1.07
N ASN A 117 -14.34 -0.98 -2.06
CA ASN A 117 -13.46 -2.13 -1.90
C ASN A 117 -12.55 -2.31 -3.14
N ALA A 118 -11.51 -3.13 -3.00
CA ALA A 118 -10.66 -3.55 -4.11
C ALA A 118 -10.18 -4.99 -3.90
N GLN A 119 -10.10 -5.76 -5.00
CA GLN A 119 -9.59 -7.13 -5.02
C GLN A 119 -8.74 -7.34 -6.26
N VAL A 120 -7.63 -8.07 -6.12
CA VAL A 120 -6.78 -8.48 -7.24
C VAL A 120 -7.20 -9.87 -7.68
N LEU A 121 -7.52 -10.03 -8.96
CA LEU A 121 -7.93 -11.30 -9.57
C LEU A 121 -7.02 -11.61 -10.76
N TYR A 122 -6.71 -12.90 -10.95
CA TYR A 122 -5.95 -13.40 -12.09
C TYR A 122 -6.89 -14.15 -13.04
N ALA A 123 -6.65 -14.01 -14.34
CA ALA A 123 -7.41 -14.66 -15.41
C ALA A 123 -6.61 -15.80 -16.05
#